data_AF-A0A519S6K6-F1
#
_entry.id   AF-A0A519S6K6-F1
#
_cell.length_a   1.000
_cell.length_b   1.000
_cell.length_c   1.000
_cell.angle_alpha   90.00
_cell.angle_beta   90.00
_cell.angle_gamma   90.00
#
_symmetry.space_group_name_H-M   'P 1'
#
loop_
_entity.id
_entity.type
_entity.pdbx_description
1 polymer ?
#
loop_
_entity_poly.entity_id
_entity_poly.type
_entity_poly.pdbx_seq_one_letter_code
_entity_poly.pdbx_strand_id
1 'polypeptide(L)'
;MQNNTFSTLFVGQNLIKLKEVDSTNNFLKELLSKSEPLPEGTVIMADNQFAGRGQLESVWQTETGKNISASIYIKPSFLPLNKQFYLNMAVSLAVSDALSHFIPNGIKVKWPNDLYYFDKKLGGILIENALTGVIIKSSVIGIGLNINQQHFSEDISQKATSVIQILQKEVQLEVIMEKLFAFMEKYYLILKTGKFSFLHNDYLERLYNFESPSLYKQNGEIFEGMINGIEENGRLLMMVNGLQKSFNFKEIEFTHTK
;
A
#
# COMPACT_ATOMS: atom_id res chain seq x y z
N MET A 1 2.95 11.68 27.33
CA MET A 1 2.47 10.51 26.57
C MET A 1 1.02 10.78 26.21
N GLN A 2 0.71 11.03 24.94
CA GLN A 2 -0.70 11.08 24.50
C GLN A 2 -1.17 9.63 24.36
N ASN A 3 -2.14 9.23 25.18
CA ASN A 3 -2.84 7.96 25.03
C ASN A 3 -3.75 8.06 23.80
N ASN A 4 -3.19 7.87 22.61
CA ASN A 4 -3.97 7.60 21.42
C ASN A 4 -4.44 6.15 21.50
N THR A 5 -5.53 5.90 22.21
CA THR A 5 -6.14 4.57 22.27
C THR A 5 -6.91 4.34 20.96
N PHE A 6 -6.25 3.72 19.99
CA PHE A 6 -6.94 3.21 18.79
C PHE A 6 -7.89 2.07 19.19
N SER A 7 -9.07 2.03 18.60
CA SER A 7 -10.10 1.00 18.87
C SER A 7 -9.83 -0.29 18.09
N THR A 8 -8.62 -0.81 18.17
CA THR A 8 -8.16 -2.04 17.49
C THR A 8 -7.75 -3.10 18.51
N LEU A 9 -7.74 -4.37 18.12
CA LEU A 9 -7.30 -5.47 18.98
C LEU A 9 -5.77 -5.50 19.13
N PHE A 10 -5.02 -5.21 18.07
CA PHE A 10 -3.55 -5.25 18.11
C PHE A 10 -2.85 -4.21 17.22
N VAL A 11 -3.40 -3.84 16.05
CA VAL A 11 -2.72 -2.88 15.15
C VAL A 11 -2.73 -1.47 15.75
N GLY A 12 -1.55 -0.87 15.99
CA GLY A 12 -1.43 0.48 16.54
C GLY A 12 -1.53 0.56 18.06
N GLN A 13 -1.73 -0.57 18.76
CA GLN A 13 -1.71 -0.62 20.23
C GLN A 13 -0.33 -0.28 20.81
N ASN A 14 0.73 -0.55 20.04
CA ASN A 14 2.08 -0.06 20.30
C ASN A 14 2.50 0.88 19.17
N LEU A 15 2.34 2.18 19.37
CA LEU A 15 2.69 3.21 18.39
C LEU A 15 3.94 3.97 18.84
N ILE A 16 4.99 3.93 18.02
CA ILE A 16 6.22 4.70 18.20
C ILE A 16 6.22 5.82 17.14
N LYS A 17 6.03 7.07 17.59
CA LYS A 17 6.13 8.27 16.74
C LYS A 17 7.54 8.84 16.81
N LEU A 18 8.15 9.06 15.65
CA LEU A 18 9.47 9.65 15.46
C LEU A 18 9.33 11.03 14.80
N LYS A 19 10.16 11.99 15.19
CA LYS A 19 10.22 13.28 14.48
C LYS A 19 10.83 13.12 13.09
N GLU A 20 11.90 12.34 13.01
CA GLU A 20 12.67 12.17 11.79
C GLU A 20 13.36 10.81 11.79
N VAL A 21 13.46 10.18 10.62
CA VAL A 21 14.12 8.88 10.41
C VAL A 21 14.54 8.74 8.94
N ASP A 22 15.45 7.82 8.64
CA ASP A 22 15.79 7.50 7.25
C ASP A 22 14.58 6.88 6.54
N SER A 23 14.08 5.77 7.08
CA SER A 23 12.89 5.06 6.65
C SER A 23 12.26 4.35 7.84
N THR A 24 10.96 4.51 7.99
CA THR A 24 10.15 3.80 9.00
C THR A 24 10.30 2.28 8.89
N ASN A 25 10.44 1.75 7.66
CA ASN A 25 10.69 0.32 7.43
C ASN A 25 12.07 -0.10 7.95
N ASN A 26 13.11 0.69 7.69
CA ASN A 26 14.47 0.40 8.16
C ASN A 26 14.55 0.43 9.67
N PHE A 27 13.99 1.47 10.28
CA PHE A 27 13.93 1.59 11.72
C PHE A 27 13.24 0.38 12.37
N LEU A 28 12.10 -0.05 11.83
CA LEU A 28 11.39 -1.21 12.35
C LEU A 28 12.20 -2.51 12.20
N LYS A 29 12.87 -2.71 11.06
CA LYS A 29 13.76 -3.87 10.86
C LYS A 29 14.96 -3.86 11.81
N GLU A 30 15.54 -2.69 12.06
CA GLU A 30 16.64 -2.54 13.03
C GLU A 30 16.15 -2.81 14.45
N LEU A 31 14.96 -2.34 14.82
CA LEU A 31 14.38 -2.63 16.13
C LEU A 31 14.15 -4.14 16.30
N LEU A 32 13.69 -4.83 15.26
CA LEU A 32 13.52 -6.28 15.24
C LEU A 32 14.85 -7.06 15.33
N SER A 33 15.98 -6.49 14.87
CA SER A 33 17.29 -7.16 14.94
C SER A 33 17.91 -7.08 16.34
N LYS A 34 17.51 -6.11 17.16
CA LYS A 34 18.02 -5.89 18.53
C LYS A 34 17.49 -6.89 19.58
N SER A 35 16.82 -7.96 19.15
CA SER A 35 16.40 -9.12 19.96
C SER A 35 15.35 -8.87 21.06
N GLU A 36 14.77 -7.67 21.15
CA GLU A 36 13.57 -7.47 21.96
C GLU A 36 12.32 -7.87 21.19
N PRO A 37 11.43 -8.70 21.77
CA PRO A 37 10.21 -9.11 21.08
C PRO A 37 9.25 -7.93 20.95
N LEU A 38 9.05 -7.45 19.72
CA LEU A 38 7.97 -6.51 19.42
C LEU A 38 6.62 -7.24 19.32
N PRO A 39 5.55 -6.67 19.89
CA PRO A 39 4.21 -7.18 19.67
C PRO A 39 3.81 -7.02 18.21
N GLU A 40 3.10 -8.02 17.67
CA GLU A 40 2.46 -7.90 16.37
C GLU A 40 1.46 -6.73 16.39
N GLY A 41 1.40 -5.97 15.30
CA GLY A 41 0.65 -4.73 15.23
C GLY A 41 1.41 -3.49 15.70
N THR A 42 2.67 -3.61 16.13
CA THR A 42 3.52 -2.44 16.40
C THR A 42 3.60 -1.55 15.15
N VAL A 43 3.40 -0.25 15.35
CA VAL A 43 3.47 0.76 14.29
C VAL A 43 4.61 1.73 14.59
N ILE A 44 5.46 1.95 13.60
CA ILE A 44 6.40 3.08 13.57
C ILE A 44 5.79 4.15 12.69
N MET A 45 5.78 5.39 13.14
CA MET A 45 5.38 6.55 12.34
C MET A 45 6.49 7.59 12.40
N ALA A 46 6.73 8.31 11.31
CA ALA A 46 7.65 9.44 11.29
C ALA A 46 7.01 10.69 10.70
N ASP A 47 7.25 11.85 11.31
CA ASP A 47 6.83 13.14 10.75
C ASP A 47 7.65 13.46 9.48
N ASN A 48 8.94 13.10 9.47
CA ASN A 48 9.83 13.24 8.31
C ASN A 48 10.57 11.92 8.00
N GLN A 49 10.65 11.55 6.72
CA GLN A 49 11.55 10.51 6.21
C GLN A 49 12.55 11.15 5.24
N PHE A 50 13.82 11.29 5.64
CA PHE A 50 14.83 11.94 4.78
C PHE A 50 15.41 10.98 3.71
N ALA A 51 15.17 9.68 3.83
CA ALA A 51 15.56 8.67 2.86
C ALA A 51 14.42 7.66 2.63
N GLY A 52 13.18 8.18 2.54
CA GLY A 52 11.98 7.37 2.33
C GLY A 52 12.08 6.52 1.06
N ARG A 53 11.70 5.25 1.15
CA ARG A 53 11.87 4.27 0.07
C ARG A 53 10.53 3.79 -0.45
N GLY A 54 10.40 3.73 -1.77
CA GLY A 54 9.38 2.95 -2.47
C GLY A 54 9.92 1.60 -2.92
N GLN A 55 9.28 0.99 -3.91
CA GLN A 55 9.82 -0.22 -4.54
C GLN A 55 11.07 0.11 -5.37
N LEU A 56 12.04 -0.82 -5.38
CA LEU A 56 13.31 -0.68 -6.10
C LEU A 56 14.03 0.62 -5.71
N GLU A 57 14.42 1.46 -6.68
CA GLU A 57 15.16 2.71 -6.46
C GLU A 57 14.25 3.94 -6.30
N SER A 58 12.93 3.76 -6.21
CA SER A 58 12.02 4.91 -6.07
C SER A 58 12.14 5.55 -4.68
N VAL A 59 12.18 6.88 -4.66
CA VAL A 59 12.22 7.68 -3.43
C VAL A 59 10.83 8.15 -3.07
N TRP A 60 10.46 7.99 -1.81
CA TRP A 60 9.20 8.51 -1.26
C TRP A 60 9.42 9.94 -0.75
N GLN A 61 8.79 10.92 -1.41
CA GLN A 61 8.92 12.34 -1.08
C GLN A 61 7.75 12.79 -0.21
N THR A 62 8.03 13.42 0.93
CA THR A 62 7.00 13.95 1.83
C THR A 62 7.40 15.28 2.44
N GLU A 63 6.45 16.19 2.55
CA GLU A 63 6.55 17.33 3.47
C GLU A 63 6.38 16.87 4.93
N THR A 64 7.23 17.41 5.82
CA THR A 64 7.24 17.06 7.24
C THR A 64 5.88 17.29 7.91
N GLY A 65 5.38 16.25 8.59
CA GLY A 65 4.16 16.30 9.40
C GLY A 65 2.85 16.41 8.60
N LYS A 66 2.91 16.37 7.26
CA LYS A 66 1.71 16.50 6.40
C LYS A 66 1.17 15.18 5.88
N ASN A 67 1.94 14.11 5.97
CA ASN A 67 1.65 12.84 5.30
C ASN A 67 1.71 11.69 6.30
N ILE A 68 1.07 10.57 5.94
CA ILE A 68 1.26 9.34 6.71
C ILE A 68 2.48 8.62 6.14
N SER A 69 3.51 8.53 6.96
CA SER A 69 4.70 7.71 6.74
C SER A 69 4.78 6.72 7.89
N ALA A 70 4.28 5.50 7.67
CA ALA A 70 4.17 4.50 8.73
C ALA A 70 4.62 3.11 8.28
N SER A 71 5.13 2.32 9.22
CA SER A 71 5.45 0.91 9.03
C SER A 71 4.77 0.07 10.10
N ILE A 72 4.11 -1.00 9.67
CA ILE A 72 3.37 -1.90 10.54
C ILE A 72 4.07 -3.26 10.57
N TYR A 73 4.33 -3.76 11.77
CA TYR A 73 4.90 -5.08 12.00
C TYR A 73 3.82 -6.15 12.11
N ILE A 74 3.88 -7.19 11.28
CA ILE A 74 2.97 -8.34 11.36
C ILE A 74 3.72 -9.69 11.28
N LYS A 75 3.07 -10.76 11.71
CA LYS A 75 3.61 -12.14 11.75
C LYS A 75 2.70 -13.13 11.00
N PRO A 76 2.64 -13.07 9.66
CA PRO A 76 1.77 -13.95 8.86
C PRO A 76 2.34 -15.36 8.69
N SER A 77 2.77 -16.01 9.78
CA SER A 77 3.34 -17.37 9.73
C SER A 77 2.35 -18.44 9.25
N PHE A 78 1.06 -18.11 9.25
CA PHE A 78 -0.02 -18.93 8.67
C PHE A 78 -0.07 -18.86 7.13
N LEU A 79 0.59 -17.87 6.50
CA LEU A 79 0.50 -17.62 5.06
C LEU A 79 1.65 -18.32 4.32
N PRO A 80 1.36 -19.26 3.41
CA PRO A 80 2.37 -19.87 2.56
C PRO A 80 3.04 -18.85 1.63
N LEU A 81 4.33 -19.02 1.35
CA LEU A 81 5.09 -18.09 0.50
C LEU A 81 4.50 -17.93 -0.91
N ASN A 82 3.98 -19.01 -1.52
CA ASN A 82 3.31 -18.95 -2.83
C ASN A 82 2.00 -18.16 -2.83
N LYS A 83 1.48 -17.79 -1.64
CA LYS A 83 0.29 -16.97 -1.44
C LYS A 83 0.61 -15.59 -0.85
N GLN A 84 1.88 -15.18 -0.85
CA GLN A 84 2.30 -13.90 -0.26
C GLN A 84 1.59 -12.69 -0.84
N PHE A 85 1.13 -12.75 -2.10
CA PHE A 85 0.45 -11.62 -2.73
C PHE A 85 -0.92 -11.32 -2.09
N TYR A 86 -1.55 -12.30 -1.44
CA TYR A 86 -2.78 -12.05 -0.68
C TYR A 86 -2.56 -11.11 0.51
N LEU A 87 -1.33 -11.05 1.06
CA LEU A 87 -1.00 -10.01 2.04
C LEU A 87 -1.00 -8.62 1.39
N ASN A 88 -0.43 -8.48 0.19
CA ASN A 88 -0.50 -7.23 -0.55
C ASN A 88 -1.96 -6.82 -0.82
N MET A 89 -2.80 -7.76 -1.29
CA MET A 89 -4.23 -7.50 -1.50
C MET A 89 -4.90 -7.02 -0.23
N ALA A 90 -4.71 -7.71 0.90
CA ALA A 90 -5.29 -7.32 2.19
C ALA A 90 -4.86 -5.91 2.63
N VAL A 91 -3.58 -5.55 2.47
CA VAL A 91 -3.08 -4.22 2.81
C VAL A 91 -3.64 -3.16 1.86
N SER A 92 -3.67 -3.44 0.55
CA SER A 92 -4.22 -2.53 -0.46
C SER A 92 -5.69 -2.24 -0.23
N LEU A 93 -6.47 -3.27 0.10
CA LEU A 93 -7.88 -3.14 0.49
C LEU A 93 -8.05 -2.33 1.77
N ALA A 94 -7.20 -2.56 2.78
CA ALA A 94 -7.25 -1.83 4.02
C ALA A 94 -7.01 -0.33 3.82
N VAL A 95 -5.97 0.02 3.05
CA VAL A 95 -5.67 1.41 2.72
C VAL A 95 -6.78 2.03 1.86
N SER A 96 -7.28 1.29 0.86
CA SER A 96 -8.36 1.75 0.00
C SER A 96 -9.64 2.06 0.78
N ASP A 97 -10.08 1.17 1.67
CA ASP A 97 -11.26 1.40 2.51
C ASP A 97 -11.06 2.55 3.50
N ALA A 98 -9.86 2.66 4.08
CA ALA A 98 -9.53 3.76 5.00
C ALA A 98 -9.62 5.12 4.31
N LEU A 99 -9.09 5.25 3.08
CA LEU A 99 -9.21 6.46 2.27
C LEU A 99 -10.65 6.69 1.79
N SER A 100 -11.37 5.63 1.41
CA SER A 100 -12.74 5.71 0.91
C SER A 100 -13.73 6.24 1.94
N HIS A 101 -13.39 6.12 3.24
CA HIS A 101 -14.16 6.74 4.32
C HIS A 101 -14.20 8.28 4.23
N PHE A 102 -13.17 8.89 3.64
CA PHE A 102 -13.06 10.34 3.46
C PHE A 102 -13.32 10.77 2.01
N ILE A 103 -12.98 9.90 1.05
CA ILE A 103 -13.13 10.13 -0.39
C ILE A 103 -14.02 9.01 -0.96
N PRO A 104 -15.36 9.19 -0.97
CA PRO A 104 -16.28 8.09 -1.24
C PRO A 104 -16.14 7.40 -2.61
N ASN A 105 -15.57 8.10 -3.60
CA ASN A 105 -15.47 7.61 -4.98
C ASN A 105 -14.07 7.86 -5.54
N GLY A 106 -13.66 7.06 -6.54
CA GLY A 106 -12.46 7.30 -7.33
C GLY A 106 -11.15 6.72 -6.75
N ILE A 107 -11.17 6.18 -5.53
CA ILE A 107 -10.02 5.44 -4.99
C ILE A 107 -9.89 4.10 -5.74
N LYS A 108 -8.71 3.86 -6.30
CA LYS A 108 -8.36 2.62 -7.00
C LYS A 108 -6.98 2.13 -6.57
N VAL A 109 -6.77 0.82 -6.64
CA VAL A 109 -5.47 0.19 -6.46
C VAL A 109 -4.84 0.01 -7.83
N LYS A 110 -3.76 0.75 -8.10
CA LYS A 110 -2.92 0.47 -9.26
C LYS A 110 -1.94 -0.63 -8.91
N TRP A 111 -2.06 -1.73 -9.63
CA TRP A 111 -1.21 -2.89 -9.42
C TRP A 111 0.28 -2.53 -9.55
N PRO A 112 1.15 -3.09 -8.69
CA PRO A 112 0.82 -4.06 -7.63
C PRO A 112 0.57 -3.45 -6.24
N ASN A 113 0.75 -2.16 -6.03
CA ASN A 113 0.93 -1.64 -4.66
C ASN A 113 0.67 -0.13 -4.48
N ASP A 114 0.17 0.56 -5.50
CA ASP A 114 -0.05 2.00 -5.43
C ASP A 114 -1.54 2.32 -5.27
N LEU A 115 -1.84 3.36 -4.51
CA LEU A 115 -3.19 3.87 -4.34
C LEU A 115 -3.36 5.13 -5.18
N TYR A 116 -4.44 5.17 -5.93
CA TYR A 116 -4.75 6.19 -6.90
C TYR A 116 -6.10 6.82 -6.60
N TYR A 117 -6.22 8.12 -6.85
CA TYR A 117 -7.51 8.79 -7.06
C TYR A 117 -7.61 9.16 -8.52
N PHE A 118 -8.52 8.49 -9.24
CA PHE A 118 -8.52 8.45 -10.69
C PHE A 118 -7.12 8.12 -11.23
N ASP A 119 -6.48 9.04 -11.94
CA ASP A 119 -5.19 8.81 -12.60
C ASP A 119 -3.99 9.34 -11.81
N LYS A 120 -4.20 9.86 -10.59
CA LYS A 120 -3.15 10.44 -9.76
C LYS A 120 -2.88 9.59 -8.52
N LYS A 121 -1.59 9.38 -8.24
CA LYS A 121 -1.11 8.63 -7.09
C LYS A 121 -1.37 9.38 -5.79
N LEU A 122 -2.09 8.74 -4.87
CA LEU A 122 -2.31 9.17 -3.50
C LEU A 122 -1.32 8.56 -2.51
N GLY A 123 -0.76 7.40 -2.84
CA GLY A 123 0.08 6.67 -1.91
C GLY A 123 0.67 5.40 -2.47
N GLY A 124 1.49 4.74 -1.66
CA GLY A 124 2.13 3.49 -2.01
C GLY A 124 2.34 2.59 -0.79
N ILE A 125 2.38 1.29 -1.07
CA ILE A 125 2.62 0.24 -0.10
C ILE A 125 3.97 -0.44 -0.43
N LEU A 126 4.77 -0.71 0.60
CA LEU A 126 6.01 -1.47 0.49
C LEU A 126 6.06 -2.57 1.55
N ILE A 127 5.95 -3.82 1.13
CA ILE A 127 6.00 -4.98 2.04
C ILE A 127 7.37 -5.64 1.92
N GLU A 128 8.10 -5.68 3.03
CA GLU A 128 9.38 -6.39 3.16
C GLU A 128 9.18 -7.62 4.06
N ASN A 129 9.31 -8.82 3.49
CA ASN A 129 9.11 -10.09 4.18
C ASN A 129 10.44 -10.65 4.72
N ALA A 130 10.43 -11.13 5.97
CA ALA A 130 11.48 -11.99 6.50
C ALA A 130 11.01 -13.45 6.44
N LEU A 131 11.83 -14.31 5.84
CA LEU A 131 11.46 -15.72 5.59
C LEU A 131 12.12 -16.67 6.59
N THR A 132 11.50 -17.83 6.80
CA THR A 132 12.09 -18.97 7.47
C THR A 132 11.66 -20.23 6.71
N GLY A 133 12.58 -20.76 5.90
CA GLY A 133 12.24 -21.79 4.92
C GLY A 133 11.22 -21.28 3.90
N VAL A 134 10.08 -21.96 3.80
CA VAL A 134 8.97 -21.62 2.88
C VAL A 134 7.85 -20.80 3.54
N ILE A 135 8.08 -20.31 4.76
CA ILE A 135 7.09 -19.56 5.56
C ILE A 135 7.54 -18.10 5.69
N ILE A 136 6.59 -17.18 5.65
CA ILE A 136 6.81 -15.78 5.99
C ILE A 136 6.82 -15.67 7.51
N LYS A 137 8.02 -15.50 8.10
CA LYS A 137 8.17 -15.36 9.55
C LYS A 137 7.55 -14.06 10.05
N SER A 138 7.81 -12.98 9.32
CA SER A 138 7.24 -11.66 9.61
C SER A 138 7.26 -10.76 8.39
N SER A 139 6.46 -9.71 8.41
CA SER A 139 6.45 -8.66 7.38
C SER A 139 6.52 -7.29 8.02
N VAL A 140 7.27 -6.40 7.38
CA VAL A 140 7.28 -4.96 7.64
C VAL A 140 6.52 -4.30 6.49
N ILE A 141 5.37 -3.70 6.80
CA ILE A 141 4.47 -3.09 5.82
C ILE A 141 4.62 -1.58 5.92
N GLY A 142 5.36 -0.98 4.99
CA GLY A 142 5.45 0.46 4.80
C GLY A 142 4.24 1.00 4.05
N ILE A 143 3.65 2.07 4.56
CA ILE A 143 2.50 2.78 4.00
C ILE A 143 2.85 4.26 3.95
N GLY A 144 2.93 4.79 2.73
CA GLY A 144 3.10 6.20 2.45
C GLY A 144 1.83 6.78 1.83
N LEU A 145 1.18 7.74 2.47
CA LEU A 145 -0.03 8.40 1.96
C LEU A 145 0.12 9.92 1.96
N ASN A 146 -0.22 10.53 0.83
CA ASN A 146 -0.27 11.96 0.64
C ASN A 146 -1.56 12.52 1.26
N ILE A 147 -1.47 13.16 2.43
CA ILE A 147 -2.66 13.66 3.14
C ILE A 147 -2.82 15.17 2.97
N ASN A 148 -2.02 15.97 3.67
CA ASN A 148 -2.13 17.43 3.70
C ASN A 148 -1.06 18.13 2.85
N GLN A 149 -0.28 17.39 2.07
CA GLN A 149 0.70 17.94 1.15
C GLN A 149 0.01 18.65 -0.03
N GLN A 150 0.33 19.94 -0.23
CA GLN A 150 -0.27 20.74 -1.31
C GLN A 150 0.65 20.85 -2.51
N HIS A 151 1.96 20.83 -2.28
CA HIS A 151 2.95 21.01 -3.33
C HIS A 151 3.71 19.71 -3.55
N PHE A 152 3.92 19.41 -4.82
CA PHE A 152 4.72 18.28 -5.27
C PHE A 152 5.80 18.82 -6.19
N SER A 153 6.96 18.17 -6.23
CA SER A 153 8.02 18.50 -7.18
C SER A 153 7.49 18.44 -8.62
N GLU A 154 8.05 19.27 -9.50
CA GLU A 154 7.56 19.42 -10.88
C GLU A 154 7.42 18.06 -11.58
N ASP A 155 8.40 17.17 -11.38
CA ASP A 155 8.47 15.82 -11.97
C ASP A 155 7.28 14.91 -11.64
N ILE A 156 6.63 15.10 -10.48
CA ILE A 156 5.52 14.26 -10.02
C ILE A 156 4.21 15.01 -9.86
N SER A 157 4.21 16.35 -9.99
CA SER A 157 3.06 17.22 -9.79
C SER A 157 1.82 16.84 -10.62
N GLN A 158 2.02 16.32 -11.83
CA GLN A 158 0.93 15.86 -12.71
C GLN A 158 0.46 14.44 -12.38
N LYS A 159 1.28 13.64 -11.71
CA LYS A 159 1.06 12.21 -11.45
C LYS A 159 0.67 11.90 -10.01
N ALA A 160 0.84 12.85 -9.09
CA ALA A 160 0.53 12.71 -7.68
C ALA A 160 -0.62 13.63 -7.27
N THR A 161 -1.34 13.25 -6.23
CA THR A 161 -2.32 14.08 -5.55
C THR A 161 -2.32 13.77 -4.06
N SER A 162 -3.12 14.50 -3.28
CA SER A 162 -3.26 14.34 -1.83
C SER A 162 -4.72 14.50 -1.41
N VAL A 163 -5.03 14.03 -0.19
CA VAL A 163 -6.37 14.17 0.38
C VAL A 163 -6.81 15.65 0.46
N ILE A 164 -5.93 16.58 0.85
CA ILE A 164 -6.25 18.01 0.90
C ILE A 164 -6.56 18.60 -0.49
N GLN A 165 -5.86 18.15 -1.54
CA GLN A 165 -6.16 18.60 -2.91
C GLN A 165 -7.50 18.06 -3.42
N ILE A 166 -7.96 16.92 -2.90
CA ILE A 166 -9.25 16.33 -3.30
C ILE A 166 -10.39 16.97 -2.50
N LEU A 167 -10.25 17.06 -1.18
CA LEU A 167 -11.29 17.53 -0.28
C LEU A 167 -11.31 19.05 -0.09
N GLN A 168 -10.26 19.75 -0.54
CA GLN A 168 -10.07 21.19 -0.35
C GLN A 168 -10.11 21.61 1.13
N LYS A 169 -9.70 20.69 2.01
CA LYS A 169 -9.72 20.84 3.47
C LYS A 169 -8.67 19.95 4.11
N GLU A 170 -8.00 20.45 5.15
CA GLU A 170 -7.09 19.65 5.98
C GLU A 170 -7.82 18.54 6.73
N VAL A 171 -7.15 17.40 6.85
CA VAL A 171 -7.63 16.24 7.61
C VAL A 171 -6.61 15.90 8.69
N GLN A 172 -7.09 15.64 9.91
CA GLN A 172 -6.23 15.19 11.00
C GLN A 172 -5.67 13.80 10.68
N LEU A 173 -4.33 13.65 10.74
CA LEU A 173 -3.67 12.39 10.40
C LEU A 173 -4.14 11.25 11.31
N GLU A 174 -4.38 11.54 12.58
CA GLU A 174 -4.90 10.60 13.59
C GLU A 174 -6.20 9.94 13.16
N VAL A 175 -7.12 10.68 12.54
CA VAL A 175 -8.42 10.15 12.13
C VAL A 175 -8.27 9.19 10.95
N ILE A 176 -7.37 9.49 10.02
CA ILE A 176 -7.04 8.56 8.91
C ILE A 176 -6.31 7.33 9.45
N MET A 177 -5.38 7.50 10.39
CA MET A 177 -4.67 6.39 11.03
C MET A 177 -5.61 5.46 11.79
N GLU A 178 -6.60 5.99 12.50
CA GLU A 178 -7.60 5.17 13.20
C GLU A 178 -8.35 4.26 12.23
N LYS A 179 -8.82 4.81 11.08
CA LYS A 179 -9.46 4.00 10.03
C LYS A 179 -8.49 3.01 9.42
N LEU A 180 -7.26 3.45 9.11
CA LEU A 180 -6.23 2.59 8.55
C LEU A 180 -5.97 1.38 9.45
N PHE A 181 -5.74 1.58 10.75
CA PHE A 181 -5.45 0.48 11.67
C PHE A 181 -6.63 -0.47 11.83
N ALA A 182 -7.86 0.05 11.91
CA ALA A 182 -9.07 -0.77 11.96
C ALA A 182 -9.24 -1.64 10.70
N PHE A 183 -9.04 -1.07 9.51
CA PHE A 183 -9.14 -1.82 8.26
C PHE A 183 -7.97 -2.78 8.05
N MET A 184 -6.75 -2.40 8.47
CA MET A 184 -5.58 -3.29 8.44
C MET A 184 -5.85 -4.54 9.27
N GLU A 185 -6.40 -4.38 10.46
CA GLU A 185 -6.78 -5.49 11.33
C GLU A 185 -7.89 -6.34 10.69
N LYS A 186 -8.97 -5.72 10.20
CA LYS A 186 -10.07 -6.42 9.50
C LYS A 186 -9.54 -7.32 8.38
N TYR A 187 -8.79 -6.75 7.43
CA TYR A 187 -8.34 -7.49 6.24
C TYR A 187 -7.25 -8.51 6.57
N TYR A 188 -6.39 -8.24 7.54
CA TYR A 188 -5.42 -9.22 8.03
C TYR A 188 -6.08 -10.43 8.70
N LEU A 189 -7.14 -10.21 9.50
CA LEU A 189 -7.90 -11.29 10.11
C LEU A 189 -8.68 -12.10 9.06
N ILE A 190 -9.27 -11.44 8.06
CA ILE A 190 -9.90 -12.12 6.91
C ILE A 190 -8.88 -13.02 6.20
N LEU A 191 -7.68 -12.50 5.92
CA LEU A 191 -6.58 -13.26 5.33
C LEU A 191 -6.20 -14.48 6.20
N LYS A 192 -6.11 -14.28 7.52
CA LYS A 192 -5.83 -15.35 8.50
C LYS A 192 -6.87 -16.46 8.50
N THR A 193 -8.13 -16.15 8.21
CA THR A 193 -9.20 -17.16 8.05
C THR A 193 -9.20 -17.88 6.70
N GLY A 194 -8.26 -17.58 5.80
CA GLY A 194 -8.13 -18.26 4.50
C GLY A 194 -9.17 -17.84 3.46
N LYS A 195 -9.85 -16.70 3.66
CA LYS A 195 -10.86 -16.16 2.74
C LYS A 195 -10.23 -15.50 1.50
N PHE A 196 -9.41 -16.27 0.77
CA PHE A 196 -8.64 -15.80 -0.38
C PHE A 196 -9.52 -15.28 -1.51
N SER A 197 -10.59 -16.00 -1.90
CA SER A 197 -11.49 -15.57 -2.97
C SER A 197 -12.20 -14.26 -2.66
N PHE A 198 -12.55 -14.02 -1.39
CA PHE A 198 -13.11 -12.73 -0.97
C PHE A 198 -12.11 -11.59 -1.20
N LEU A 199 -10.88 -11.75 -0.69
CA LEU A 199 -9.83 -10.73 -0.88
C LEU A 199 -9.50 -10.50 -2.36
N HIS A 200 -9.48 -11.56 -3.15
CA HIS A 200 -9.20 -11.50 -4.58
C HIS A 200 -10.29 -10.71 -5.32
N ASN A 201 -11.56 -11.06 -5.13
CA ASN A 201 -12.68 -10.39 -5.79
C ASN A 201 -12.77 -8.91 -5.38
N ASP A 202 -12.71 -8.61 -4.07
CA ASP A 202 -12.73 -7.24 -3.56
C ASP A 202 -11.55 -6.40 -4.11
N TYR A 203 -10.39 -7.03 -4.30
CA TYR A 203 -9.21 -6.37 -4.87
C TYR A 203 -9.43 -6.06 -6.35
N LEU A 204 -9.97 -7.01 -7.14
CA LEU A 204 -10.26 -6.80 -8.56
C LEU A 204 -11.28 -5.67 -8.78
N GLU A 205 -12.34 -5.59 -7.98
CA GLU A 205 -13.33 -4.50 -8.06
C GLU A 205 -12.71 -3.10 -7.86
N ARG A 206 -11.64 -3.03 -7.07
CA ARG A 206 -10.89 -1.80 -6.78
C ARG A 206 -9.67 -1.63 -7.66
N LEU A 207 -9.35 -2.59 -8.53
CA LEU A 207 -8.17 -2.55 -9.37
C LEU A 207 -8.32 -1.49 -10.47
N TYR A 208 -7.30 -0.65 -10.61
CA TYR A 208 -7.25 0.39 -11.62
C TYR A 208 -7.22 -0.24 -13.03
N ASN A 209 -8.09 0.23 -13.92
CA ASN A 209 -8.31 -0.28 -15.28
C ASN A 209 -8.77 -1.75 -15.37
N PHE A 210 -9.35 -2.32 -14.31
CA PHE A 210 -9.95 -3.65 -14.36
C PHE A 210 -11.12 -3.68 -15.36
N GLU A 211 -11.11 -4.68 -16.25
CA GLU A 211 -12.09 -4.88 -17.32
C GLU A 211 -12.32 -3.66 -18.23
N SER A 212 -11.34 -2.75 -18.28
CA SER A 212 -11.34 -1.59 -19.18
C SER A 212 -10.19 -1.70 -20.19
N PRO A 213 -10.47 -1.57 -21.50
CA PRO A 213 -9.42 -1.37 -22.50
C PRO A 213 -8.58 -0.13 -22.14
N SER A 214 -7.26 -0.25 -22.19
CA SER A 214 -6.32 0.82 -21.85
C SER A 214 -4.98 0.60 -22.56
N LEU A 215 -4.20 1.67 -22.68
CA LEU A 215 -2.87 1.59 -23.28
C LEU A 215 -1.80 1.32 -22.21
N TYR A 216 -0.93 0.37 -22.53
CA TYR A 216 0.21 -0.04 -21.73
C TYR A 216 1.46 0.02 -22.58
N LYS A 217 2.63 0.09 -21.94
CA LYS A 217 3.92 0.08 -22.62
C LYS A 217 4.77 -1.08 -22.10
N GLN A 218 5.36 -1.85 -23.00
CA GLN A 218 6.31 -2.91 -22.70
C GLN A 218 7.51 -2.78 -23.65
N ASN A 219 8.72 -2.78 -23.12
CA ASN A 219 9.96 -2.70 -23.91
C ASN A 219 10.01 -1.53 -24.91
N GLY A 220 9.38 -0.40 -24.59
CA GLY A 220 9.31 0.76 -25.48
C GLY A 220 8.05 0.84 -26.35
N GLU A 221 7.37 -0.28 -26.58
CA GLU A 221 6.21 -0.37 -27.47
C GLU A 221 4.90 -0.18 -26.71
N ILE A 222 4.00 0.64 -27.26
CA ILE A 222 2.65 0.85 -26.72
C ILE A 222 1.70 -0.17 -27.35
N PHE A 223 0.89 -0.81 -26.52
CA PHE A 223 -0.15 -1.74 -26.95
C PHE A 223 -1.43 -1.52 -26.14
N GLU A 224 -2.56 -1.84 -26.75
CA GLU A 224 -3.85 -1.90 -26.05
C GLU A 224 -3.99 -3.25 -25.34
N GLY A 225 -4.47 -3.21 -24.10
CA GLY A 225 -4.81 -4.41 -23.35
C GLY A 225 -5.95 -4.15 -22.38
N MET A 226 -6.51 -5.22 -21.82
CA MET A 226 -7.55 -5.15 -20.81
C MET A 226 -7.16 -6.06 -19.64
N ILE A 227 -7.05 -5.51 -18.44
CA ILE A 227 -6.77 -6.30 -17.23
C ILE A 227 -8.01 -7.14 -16.92
N ASN A 228 -7.83 -8.45 -16.73
CA ASN A 228 -8.92 -9.38 -16.42
C ASN A 228 -8.65 -10.24 -15.18
N GLY A 229 -7.54 -10.03 -14.47
CA GLY A 229 -7.30 -10.71 -13.21
C GLY A 229 -5.89 -10.56 -12.66
N ILE A 230 -5.66 -11.26 -11.55
CA ILE A 230 -4.35 -11.40 -10.90
C ILE A 230 -4.16 -12.88 -10.57
N GLU A 231 -3.00 -13.45 -10.90
CA GLU A 231 -2.62 -14.81 -10.49
C GLU A 231 -2.33 -14.87 -8.98
N GLU A 232 -2.35 -16.08 -8.38
CA GLU A 232 -2.06 -16.25 -6.94
C GLU A 232 -0.66 -15.74 -6.53
N ASN A 233 0.31 -15.80 -7.46
CA ASN A 233 1.68 -15.31 -7.28
C ASN A 233 1.79 -13.78 -7.41
N GLY A 234 0.70 -13.10 -7.78
CA GLY A 234 0.63 -11.65 -7.97
C GLY A 234 0.83 -11.14 -9.39
N ARG A 235 1.05 -12.02 -10.39
CA ARG A 235 1.18 -11.61 -11.80
C ARG A 235 -0.12 -11.04 -12.35
N LEU A 236 -0.01 -10.02 -13.20
CA LEU A 236 -1.15 -9.35 -13.80
C LEU A 236 -1.63 -10.13 -15.03
N LEU A 237 -2.90 -10.52 -15.04
CA LEU A 237 -3.54 -11.15 -16.20
C LEU A 237 -4.21 -10.09 -17.06
N MET A 238 -3.95 -10.15 -18.36
CA MET A 238 -4.51 -9.21 -19.33
C MET A 238 -4.89 -9.93 -20.63
N MET A 239 -5.95 -9.45 -21.27
CA MET A 239 -6.27 -9.76 -22.67
C MET A 239 -5.54 -8.77 -23.58
N VAL A 240 -4.74 -9.28 -24.52
CA VAL A 240 -4.01 -8.51 -25.53
C VAL A 240 -4.22 -9.17 -26.89
N ASN A 241 -4.82 -8.46 -27.85
CA ASN A 241 -5.17 -8.99 -29.17
C ASN A 241 -5.96 -10.31 -29.12
N GLY A 242 -6.90 -10.42 -28.16
CA GLY A 242 -7.73 -11.62 -27.96
C GLY A 242 -7.02 -12.79 -27.27
N LEU A 243 -5.75 -12.65 -26.87
CA LEU A 243 -5.00 -13.68 -26.15
C LEU A 243 -4.76 -13.26 -24.69
N GLN A 244 -4.91 -14.20 -23.77
CA GLN A 244 -4.52 -13.98 -22.37
C GLN A 244 -3.00 -14.00 -22.22
N LYS A 245 -2.44 -12.95 -21.63
CA LYS A 245 -1.03 -12.82 -21.26
C LYS A 245 -0.91 -12.55 -19.76
N SER A 246 0.22 -12.93 -19.19
CA SER A 246 0.53 -12.77 -17.77
C SER A 246 1.84 -11.99 -17.63
N PHE A 247 1.83 -10.93 -16.84
CA PHE A 247 2.96 -10.00 -16.69
C PHE A 247 3.50 -10.02 -15.26
N ASN A 248 4.82 -10.10 -15.12
CA ASN A 248 5.50 -9.95 -13.82
C ASN A 248 5.57 -8.47 -13.41
N PHE A 249 5.86 -8.22 -12.12
CA PHE A 249 6.00 -6.87 -11.59
C PHE A 249 6.95 -6.03 -12.46
N LYS A 250 6.51 -4.81 -12.82
CA LYS A 250 7.26 -3.85 -13.65
C LYS A 250 7.55 -4.29 -15.09
N GLU A 251 7.01 -5.41 -15.59
CA GLU A 251 7.14 -5.76 -17.02
C GLU A 251 6.33 -4.85 -17.95
N ILE A 252 5.34 -4.14 -17.40
CA ILE A 252 4.54 -3.15 -18.12
C ILE A 252 4.50 -1.83 -17.38
N GLU A 253 4.39 -0.75 -18.14
CA GLU A 253 4.08 0.59 -17.67
C GLU A 253 2.64 0.93 -18.06
N PHE A 254 1.88 1.49 -17.10
CA PHE A 254 0.57 2.05 -17.39
C PHE A 254 0.77 3.40 -18.04
N THR A 255 0.26 3.57 -19.26
CA THR A 255 0.27 4.88 -19.90
C THR A 255 -0.94 5.66 -19.43
N HIS A 256 -0.75 6.91 -19.03
CA HIS A 256 -1.88 7.80 -18.79
C HIS A 256 -2.41 8.23 -20.15
N THR A 257 -3.47 7.59 -20.63
CA THR A 257 -4.09 7.95 -21.90
C THR A 257 -5.15 9.03 -21.68
N LYS A 258 -4.72 10.29 -21.73
CA LYS A 258 -5.31 11.33 -22.58
C LYS A 258 -4.41 12.57 -22.58
#